data_AF-A0A849QMU6-F1
#
_entry.id   AF-A0A849QMU6-F1
#
_cell.length_a   1.000
_cell.length_b   1.000
_cell.length_c   1.000
_cell.angle_alpha   90.00
_cell.angle_beta   90.00
_cell.angle_gamma   90.00
#
_symmetry.space_group_name_H-M   'P 1'
#
loop_
_entity.id
_entity.type
_entity.pdbx_description
1 polymer ?
#
loop_
_entity_poly.entity_id
_entity_poly.type
_entity_poly.pdbx_seq_one_letter_code
_entity_poly.pdbx_strand_id
1 'polypeptide(L)'
;HSIDETFDVVTLDLQGASEVVSFVPEVLNPGGFCVVFSPFMEQAKDVRQAINMIELEDVVTFECTQREISFSERGTRPSTIRVGHSGYVTFARIP
;
A
#
# COMPACT_ATOMS: atom_id res chain seq x y z
N HIS A 1 -20.22 0.35 -14.17
CA HIS A 1 -19.81 1.70 -14.59
C HIS A 1 -18.38 1.57 -15.10
N SER A 2 -18.08 1.95 -16.34
CA SER A 2 -16.70 2.02 -16.84
C SER A 2 -16.06 3.33 -16.40
N ILE A 3 -14.76 3.29 -16.10
CA ILE A 3 -13.95 4.48 -15.89
C ILE A 3 -13.30 4.75 -17.25
N ASP A 4 -13.61 5.89 -17.87
CA ASP A 4 -13.14 6.25 -19.22
C ASP A 4 -11.83 7.06 -19.19
N GLU A 5 -11.20 7.19 -18.02
CA GLU A 5 -9.94 7.90 -17.80
C GLU A 5 -8.86 6.96 -17.24
N THR A 6 -7.60 7.31 -17.46
CA THR A 6 -6.43 6.57 -16.98
C THR A 6 -5.62 7.43 -16.02
N PHE A 7 -4.92 6.76 -15.09
CA PHE A 7 -4.19 7.39 -14.00
C PHE A 7 -2.72 6.98 -13.99
N ASP A 8 -1.86 7.86 -13.48
CA ASP A 8 -0.46 7.55 -13.25
C ASP A 8 -0.24 6.76 -11.95
N VAL A 9 -1.17 6.91 -10.99
CA VAL A 9 -1.11 6.25 -9.69
C VAL A 9 -2.52 5.86 -9.23
N VAL A 10 -2.68 4.62 -8.79
CA VAL A 10 -3.87 4.11 -8.10
C VAL A 10 -3.47 3.69 -6.69
N THR A 11 -4.17 4.24 -5.69
CA THR A 11 -4.00 3.86 -4.29
C THR A 11 -5.22 3.11 -3.77
N LEU A 12 -5.01 1.96 -3.15
CA LEU A 12 -6.07 1.14 -2.55
C LEU A 12 -5.90 1.11 -1.02
N ASP A 13 -6.83 1.75 -0.31
CA ASP A 13 -7.00 1.66 1.14
C ASP A 13 -8.45 1.25 1.45
N LEU A 14 -8.71 -0.05 1.31
CA LEU A 14 -10.03 -0.62 1.51
C LEU A 14 -9.95 -2.08 1.93
N GLN A 15 -11.02 -2.58 2.53
CA GLN A 15 -11.22 -4.00 2.73
C GLN A 15 -11.39 -4.71 1.39
N GLY A 16 -10.79 -5.91 1.23
CA GLY A 16 -10.90 -6.68 -0.01
C GLY A 16 -10.07 -6.11 -1.17
N ALA A 17 -9.01 -5.34 -0.89
CA ALA A 17 -8.15 -4.77 -1.93
C ALA A 17 -7.58 -5.83 -2.91
N SER A 18 -7.41 -7.08 -2.48
CA SER A 18 -7.02 -8.20 -3.35
C SER A 18 -8.03 -8.50 -4.46
N GLU A 19 -9.31 -8.25 -4.23
CA GLU A 19 -10.39 -8.41 -5.23
C GLU A 19 -10.40 -7.26 -6.23
N VAL A 20 -9.94 -6.07 -5.80
CA VAL A 20 -9.94 -4.85 -6.63
C VAL A 20 -8.68 -4.72 -7.48
N VAL A 21 -7.55 -5.25 -7.01
CA VAL A 21 -6.25 -5.08 -7.68
C VAL A 21 -6.24 -5.65 -9.11
N SER A 22 -7.07 -6.65 -9.40
CA SER A 22 -7.22 -7.27 -10.72
C SER A 22 -7.77 -6.31 -11.80
N PHE A 23 -8.50 -5.26 -11.40
CA PHE A 23 -9.06 -4.26 -12.30
C PHE A 23 -8.11 -3.07 -12.53
N VAL A 24 -7.05 -2.95 -11.74
CA VAL A 24 -6.11 -1.82 -11.80
C VAL A 24 -5.41 -1.67 -13.17
N PRO A 25 -5.04 -2.75 -13.89
CA PRO A 25 -4.45 -2.61 -15.23
C PRO A 25 -5.35 -1.90 -16.24
N GLU A 26 -6.68 -1.90 -16.06
CA GLU A 26 -7.62 -1.24 -16.98
C GLU A 26 -7.60 0.29 -16.86
N VAL A 27 -7.07 0.83 -15.77
CA VAL A 27 -7.14 2.25 -15.44
C VAL A 27 -5.76 2.90 -15.24
N LEU A 28 -4.65 2.17 -15.40
CA LEU A 28 -3.31 2.74 -15.29
C LEU A 28 -2.72 3.12 -16.65
N ASN A 29 -2.05 4.27 -16.70
CA ASN A 29 -1.15 4.62 -17.79
C ASN A 29 0.08 3.68 -17.82
N PRO A 30 0.68 3.38 -18.99
CA PRO A 30 1.96 2.67 -19.06
C PRO A 30 3.01 3.28 -18.12
N GLY A 31 3.69 2.44 -17.36
CA GLY A 31 4.62 2.86 -16.31
C GLY A 31 4.01 3.40 -15.00
N GLY A 32 2.69 3.46 -14.88
CA GLY A 32 1.96 3.88 -13.68
C GLY A 32 2.06 2.90 -12.50
N PHE A 33 1.66 3.36 -11.31
CA PHE A 33 1.83 2.62 -10.06
C PHE A 33 0.49 2.20 -9.42
N CYS A 34 0.45 0.97 -8.91
CA CYS A 34 -0.53 0.51 -7.94
C CYS A 34 0.10 0.48 -6.54
N VAL A 35 -0.54 1.12 -5.57
CA VAL A 35 -0.09 1.15 -4.17
C VAL A 35 -1.22 0.70 -3.26
N VAL A 36 -1.00 -0.36 -2.49
CA VAL A 36 -2.03 -0.96 -1.64
C VAL A 36 -1.60 -0.90 -0.18
N PHE A 37 -2.44 -0.31 0.67
CA PHE A 37 -2.27 -0.35 2.12
C PHE A 37 -3.01 -1.56 2.70
N SER A 38 -2.39 -2.24 3.67
CA SER A 38 -2.98 -3.37 4.37
C SER A 38 -2.65 -3.30 5.86
N PRO A 39 -3.64 -3.17 6.77
CA PRO A 39 -3.38 -3.13 8.20
C PRO A 39 -2.91 -4.49 8.77
N PHE A 40 -3.12 -5.60 8.05
CA PHE A 40 -2.74 -6.95 8.47
C PHE A 40 -1.83 -7.64 7.45
N MET A 41 -0.88 -8.46 7.93
CA MET A 41 0.07 -9.18 7.08
C MET A 41 -0.62 -10.13 6.11
N GLU A 42 -1.65 -10.86 6.56
CA GLU A 42 -2.37 -11.79 5.67
C GLU A 42 -3.10 -11.04 4.54
N GLN A 43 -3.62 -9.83 4.79
CA GLN A 43 -4.20 -9.01 3.71
C GLN A 43 -3.12 -8.58 2.71
N ALA A 44 -1.94 -8.19 3.18
CA ALA A 44 -0.81 -7.83 2.30
C ALA A 44 -0.36 -9.02 1.44
N LYS A 45 -0.38 -10.23 2.01
CA LYS A 45 -0.11 -11.48 1.31
C LYS A 45 -1.16 -11.78 0.25
N ASP A 46 -2.45 -11.65 0.57
CA ASP A 46 -3.55 -11.86 -0.40
C ASP A 46 -3.44 -10.88 -1.58
N VAL A 47 -3.13 -9.60 -1.29
CA VAL A 47 -2.86 -8.58 -2.32
C VAL A 47 -1.68 -8.99 -3.18
N ARG A 48 -0.56 -9.42 -2.58
CA ARG A 48 0.63 -9.83 -3.33
C ARG A 48 0.35 -11.05 -4.21
N GLN A 49 -0.46 -11.99 -3.74
CA GLN A 49 -0.91 -13.12 -4.55
C GLN A 49 -1.77 -12.67 -5.72
N ALA A 50 -2.72 -11.77 -5.50
CA ALA A 50 -3.56 -11.23 -6.57
C ALA A 50 -2.75 -10.45 -7.61
N ILE A 51 -1.77 -9.64 -7.18
CA ILE A 51 -0.82 -8.95 -8.07
C ILE A 51 -0.01 -9.93 -8.92
N ASN A 52 0.45 -11.05 -8.35
CA ASN A 52 1.20 -12.07 -9.11
C ASN A 52 0.36 -12.77 -10.19
N MET A 53 -0.97 -12.66 -10.14
CA MET A 53 -1.87 -13.20 -11.16
C MET A 53 -2.10 -12.25 -12.33
N ILE A 54 -1.56 -11.03 -12.27
CA ILE A 54 -1.67 -9.99 -13.30
C ILE A 54 -0.28 -9.50 -13.72
N GLU A 55 -0.20 -8.78 -14.84
CA GLU A 55 1.06 -8.32 -15.45
C GLU A 55 1.60 -7.05 -14.80
N LEU A 56 1.66 -7.00 -13.46
CA LEU A 56 2.36 -5.93 -12.74
C LEU A 56 3.78 -6.37 -12.36
N GLU A 57 4.71 -5.44 -12.46
CA GLU A 57 6.14 -5.62 -12.23
C GLU A 57 6.61 -4.87 -10.97
N ASP A 58 7.88 -5.04 -10.60
CA ASP A 58 8.55 -4.33 -9.50
C ASP A 58 7.82 -4.43 -8.13
N VAL A 59 7.23 -5.58 -7.85
CA VAL A 59 6.35 -5.77 -6.68
C VAL A 59 7.14 -5.83 -5.37
N VAL A 60 7.02 -4.77 -4.56
CA VAL A 60 7.69 -4.64 -3.25
C VAL A 60 6.68 -4.34 -2.14
N THR A 61 6.86 -4.97 -0.97
CA THR A 61 6.02 -4.73 0.20
C THR A 61 6.88 -4.22 1.35
N PHE A 62 6.52 -3.07 1.91
CA PHE A 62 7.19 -2.46 3.05
C PHE A 62 6.32 -2.56 4.31
N GLU A 63 6.95 -2.82 5.45
CA GLU A 63 6.34 -2.60 6.76
C GLU A 63 6.73 -1.21 7.28
N CYS A 64 5.75 -0.46 7.79
CA CYS A 64 5.98 0.84 8.41
C CYS A 64 5.87 0.75 9.94
N THR A 65 6.99 0.96 10.64
CA THR A 65 7.02 1.21 12.09
C THR A 65 7.13 2.70 12.35
N GLN A 66 6.13 3.29 13.01
CA GLN A 66 6.15 4.71 13.38
C GLN A 66 6.45 4.87 14.87
N ARG A 67 7.35 5.79 15.19
CA ARG A 67 7.68 6.13 16.59
C ARG A 67 7.62 7.64 16.78
N GLU A 68 6.60 8.08 17.51
CA GLU A 68 6.46 9.50 17.84
C GLU A 68 7.64 9.95 18.72
N ILE A 69 8.13 11.16 18.47
CA ILE A 69 9.16 11.81 19.30
C ILE A 69 8.46 12.84 20.18
N SER A 70 8.56 12.67 21.50
CA SER A 70 8.02 13.61 22.47
C SER A 70 9.01 14.75 22.72
N PHE A 71 8.53 15.98 22.60
CA PHE A 71 9.29 17.20 22.89
C PHE A 71 8.71 17.87 24.15
N SER A 72 9.55 18.14 25.14
CA SER A 72 9.16 18.81 26.39
C SER A 72 10.32 19.62 26.96
N GLU A 73 10.05 20.56 27.87
CA GLU A 73 11.11 21.30 28.58
C GLU A 73 12.08 20.38 29.34
N ARG A 74 11.63 19.19 29.77
CA ARG A 74 12.45 18.18 30.45
C ARG A 74 13.31 17.34 29.49
N GLY A 75 13.18 17.56 28.18
CA GLY A 75 13.99 16.92 27.14
C GLY A 75 13.17 16.27 26.01
N THR A 76 13.90 15.84 24.99
CA THR A 76 13.40 15.12 23.80
C THR A 76 13.67 13.64 23.94
N ARG A 77 12.62 12.81 23.80
CA ARG A 77 12.76 11.36 23.85
C ARG A 77 11.72 10.68 22.97
N PRO A 78 11.95 9.45 22.51
CA PRO A 78 10.89 8.69 21.86
C PRO A 78 9.71 8.49 22.82
N SER A 79 8.49 8.65 22.31
CA SER A 79 7.25 8.43 23.07
C SER A 79 7.21 7.01 23.62
N THR A 80 6.70 6.88 24.85
CA THR A 80 6.42 5.58 25.48
C THR A 80 5.07 5.01 25.03
N ILE A 81 4.21 5.83 24.42
CA ILE A 81 2.96 5.40 23.81
C ILE A 81 3.31 4.71 22.50
N ARG A 82 3.01 3.41 22.42
CA ARG A 82 3.45 2.55 21.35
C ARG A 82 2.40 2.56 20.23
N VAL A 83 2.68 3.22 19.12
CA VAL A 83 2.09 2.80 17.83
C VAL A 83 2.97 1.64 17.35
N GLY A 84 2.59 0.41 17.70
CA GLY A 84 3.45 -0.77 17.51
C GLY A 84 3.63 -1.16 16.04
N HIS A 85 2.71 -0.77 15.18
CA HIS A 85 2.68 -1.06 13.75
C HIS A 85 1.64 -0.15 13.10
N SER A 86 1.94 0.41 11.92
CA SER A 86 0.97 1.21 11.18
C SER A 86 0.28 0.39 10.08
N GLY A 87 1.00 -0.51 9.41
CA GLY A 87 0.49 -1.34 8.33
C GLY A 87 1.59 -1.77 7.35
N TYR A 88 1.17 -2.48 6.32
CA TYR A 88 1.99 -2.87 5.18
C TYR A 88 1.58 -2.05 3.95
N VAL A 89 2.57 -1.68 3.14
CA VAL A 89 2.34 -0.98 1.86
C VAL A 89 2.97 -1.79 0.75
N THR A 90 2.15 -2.31 -0.17
CA THR A 90 2.60 -3.01 -1.37
C THR A 90 2.58 -2.07 -2.56
N PHE A 91 3.71 -1.92 -3.23
CA PHE A 91 3.87 -1.20 -4.50
C PHE A 91 4.00 -2.21 -5.64
N ALA A 92 3.43 -1.87 -6.79
CA ALA A 92 3.61 -2.56 -8.05
C ALA A 92 3.50 -1.56 -9.21
N ARG A 93 4.13 -1.85 -10.35
CA ARG A 93 4.18 -0.97 -11.53
C ARG A 93 3.59 -1.67 -12.74
N ILE A 94 2.79 -0.99 -13.54
CA ILE A 94 2.43 -1.51 -14.87
C ILE A 94 3.63 -1.28 -15.81
N PRO A 95 3.96 -2.23 -16.70
CA PRO A 95 5.10 -2.12 -17.62
C PRO A 95 5.22 -0.76 -18.33
#